data_AF-A0A6V7J2U3-F1
#
_entry.id   AF-A0A6V7J2U3-F1
#
_cell.length_a   1.000
_cell.length_b   1.000
_cell.length_c   1.000
_cell.angle_alpha   90.00
_cell.angle_beta   90.00
_cell.angle_gamma   90.00
#
_symmetry.space_group_name_H-M   'P 1'
#
loop_
_entity.id
_entity.type
_entity.pdbx_description
1 polymer ?
#
loop_
_entity_poly.entity_id
_entity_poly.type
_entity_poly.pdbx_seq_one_letter_code
_entity_poly.pdbx_strand_id
1 'polypeptide(L)' 'MQASALEALQEATETYLVQFFEDAILLAFHCKRVTLMQRDMVLMRRLRGRDDVINR' A
#
# COMPACT_ATOMS: atom_id res chain seq x y z
N MET A 1 4.55 -14.82 -23.65
CA MET A 1 3.30 -14.03 -23.52
C MET A 1 2.57 -14.29 -22.21
N GLN A 2 2.29 -15.53 -21.77
CA GLN A 2 1.62 -15.75 -20.48
C GLN A 2 2.53 -15.54 -19.27
N ALA A 3 3.76 -16.07 -19.28
CA ALA A 3 4.73 -15.87 -18.19
C ALA A 3 5.03 -14.37 -17.96
N SER A 4 5.29 -13.63 -19.05
CA SER A 4 5.51 -12.18 -19.01
C SER A 4 4.32 -11.37 -18.48
N ALA A 5 3.09 -11.86 -18.67
CA ALA A 5 1.90 -11.19 -18.13
C ALA A 5 1.79 -11.38 -16.61
N LEU A 6 2.16 -12.56 -16.10
CA LEU A 6 2.20 -12.83 -14.67
C LEU A 6 3.30 -12.03 -13.99
N GLU A 7 4.49 -11.96 -14.59
CA GLU A 7 5.62 -11.16 -14.09
C GLU A 7 5.24 -9.67 -13.99
N ALA A 8 4.64 -9.11 -15.04
CA ALA A 8 4.19 -7.72 -15.02
C ALA A 8 3.14 -7.45 -13.92
N LEU A 9 2.22 -8.40 -13.68
CA LEU A 9 1.24 -8.28 -12.60
C LEU A 9 1.89 -8.35 -11.22
N GLN A 10 2.88 -9.23 -11.06
CA GLN A 10 3.65 -9.32 -9.83
C GLN A 10 4.41 -8.01 -9.55
N GLU A 11 5.14 -7.49 -10.53
CA GLU A 11 5.93 -6.26 -10.40
C GLU A 11 5.05 -5.05 -10.06
N ALA A 12 3.90 -4.92 -10.73
CA ALA A 12 2.92 -3.87 -10.43
C ALA A 12 2.35 -4.02 -8.99
N THR A 13 2.07 -5.24 -8.56
CA THR A 13 1.53 -5.51 -7.21
C THR A 13 2.56 -5.21 -6.14
N GLU A 14 3.82 -5.64 -6.32
CA GLU A 14 4.91 -5.37 -5.39
C GLU A 14 5.20 -3.88 -5.29
N THR A 15 5.28 -3.17 -6.42
CA THR A 15 5.47 -1.71 -6.46
C THR A 15 4.37 -0.99 -5.68
N TYR A 16 3.11 -1.38 -5.90
CA TYR A 16 1.99 -0.80 -5.18
C TYR A 16 2.06 -1.06 -3.67
N LEU A 17 2.34 -2.30 -3.27
CA LEU A 17 2.41 -2.68 -1.86
C LEU A 17 3.56 -1.96 -1.15
N VAL A 18 4.73 -1.86 -1.77
CA VAL A 18 5.88 -1.13 -1.22
C VAL A 18 5.50 0.33 -0.94
N GLN A 19 4.97 1.04 -1.94
CA GLN A 19 4.54 2.43 -1.77
C GLN A 19 3.45 2.58 -0.69
N PHE A 20 2.48 1.67 -0.67
CA PHE A 20 1.40 1.70 0.33
C PHE A 20 1.93 1.51 1.76
N PHE A 21 2.88 0.59 1.94
CA PHE A 21 3.45 0.33 3.26
C PHE A 21 4.41 1.43 3.71
N GLU A 22 5.16 2.04 2.80
CA GLU A 22 5.98 3.23 3.10
C GLU A 22 5.10 4.37 3.65
N ASP A 23 3.99 4.66 2.99
CA ASP A 23 3.04 5.67 3.47
C ASP A 23 2.40 5.29 4.81
N ALA A 24 2.03 4.02 4.99
CA ALA A 24 1.42 3.54 6.23
C ALA A 24 2.41 3.54 7.42
N ILE A 25 3.72 3.37 7.15
CA ILE A 25 4.78 3.53 8.17
C ILE A 25 4.84 4.97 8.68
N LEU A 26 4.67 5.97 7.80
CA LEU A 26 4.61 7.38 8.23
C LEU A 26 3.48 7.63 9.23
N LEU A 27 2.34 6.96 9.07
CA LEU A 27 1.23 7.03 10.03
C LEU A 27 1.57 6.35 11.38
N ALA A 28 2.30 5.22 11.35
CA ALA A 28 2.79 4.59 12.56
C ALA A 28 3.75 5.53 13.32
N PHE A 29 4.66 6.19 12.62
CA PHE A 29 5.57 7.19 13.19
C PHE A 29 4.84 8.43 13.70
N HIS A 30 3.81 8.91 12.99
CA HIS A 30 2.94 9.99 13.48
C HIS A 30 2.30 9.64 14.83
N CYS A 31 1.97 8.36 15.05
CA CYS A 31 1.45 7.85 16.32
C CYS A 31 2.55 7.47 17.34
N LYS A 32 3.80 7.86 17.13
CA LYS A 32 4.97 7.52 17.98
C LYS A 32 5.20 6.02 18.14
N ARG A 33 4.91 5.22 17.12
CA ARG A 33 5.15 3.77 17.07
C ARG A 33 6.11 3.43 15.94
N VAL A 34 6.84 2.33 16.12
CA VAL A 34 7.65 1.72 15.05
C VAL A 34 6.92 0.53 14.42
N THR A 35 6.07 -0.15 15.19
CA THR A 35 5.25 -1.27 14.71
C THR A 35 4.06 -0.76 13.88
N LEU A 36 4.01 -1.17 12.61
CA LEU A 36 2.86 -0.99 11.74
C LEU A 36 1.65 -1.76 12.27
N MET A 37 0.48 -1.13 12.29
CA MET A 37 -0.77 -1.75 12.73
C MET A 37 -1.86 -1.65 11.66
N GLN A 38 -2.88 -2.51 11.75
CA GLN A 38 -4.00 -2.51 10.80
C GLN A 38 -4.69 -1.15 10.69
N ARG A 39 -4.80 -0.41 11.79
CA ARG A 39 -5.37 0.95 11.82
C ARG A 39 -4.62 1.95 10.94
N ASP A 40 -3.30 1.80 10.80
CA ASP A 40 -2.47 2.68 9.98
C ASP A 40 -2.79 2.45 8.50
N MET A 41 -2.92 1.18 8.09
CA MET A 41 -3.32 0.80 6.73
C MET A 41 -4.77 1.19 6.41
N VAL A 42 -5.69 1.04 7.36
CA VAL A 42 -7.09 1.45 7.17
C VAL A 42 -7.18 2.96 7.01
N LEU A 43 -6.44 3.72 7.81
CA LEU A 43 -6.37 5.18 7.67
C LEU A 43 -5.71 5.57 6.35
N MET A 44 -4.60 4.92 5.97
CA MET A 44 -3.91 5.21 4.71
C MET A 44 -4.82 5.02 3.50
N ARG A 45 -5.58 3.91 3.46
CA ARG A 45 -6.60 3.69 2.42
C ARG A 45 -7.62 4.82 2.38
N ARG A 46 -8.10 5.29 3.53
CA ARG A 46 -9.05 6.41 3.57
C ARG A 46 -8.42 7.71 3.05
N LEU A 47 -7.14 7.95 3.34
CA LEU A 47 -6.41 9.14 2.91
C LEU A 47 -6.11 9.14 1.40
N ARG A 48 -5.82 7.98 0.79
CA ARG A 48 -5.62 7.87 -0.67
C ARG A 48 -6.91 8.11 -1.48
N GLY A 49 -8.08 8.07 -0.84
CA GLY A 49 -9.34 8.40 -1.49
C GLY A 49 -9.81 7.36 -2.51
N ARG A 50 -10.77 7.74 -3.36
CA ARG A 50 -11.40 6.85 -4.37
C ARG A 50 -10.54 6.61 -5.62
N ASP A 51 -9.51 7.41 -5.82
CA ASP A 51 -8.61 7.30 -6.97
C ASP A 51 -7.56 6.19 -6.76
N ASP A 52 -7.44 5.68 -5.53
CA ASP A 52 -6.57 4.55 -5.22
C ASP A 52 -7.09 3.26 -5.87
N VAL A 53 -6.18 2.49 -6.44
CA VAL A 53 -6.49 1.26 -7.20
C VAL A 53 -7.32 0.26 -6.39
N ILE A 54 -7.13 0.22 -5.07
CA ILE A 54 -7.84 -0.69 -4.16
C ILE A 54 -9.21 -0.15 -3.70
N ASN A 55 -9.41 1.16 -3.70
CA ASN A 55 -10.63 1.78 -3.18
C ASN A 55 -11.69 2.05 -4.27
N ARG A 56 -11.33 1.82 -5.54
CA ARG A 56 -12.24 1.87 -6.68
C ARG A 56 -13.09 0.60 -6.77
#